data_AF-A0A9E6DGC8-F1
#
_entry.id   AF-A0A9E6DGC8-F1
#
_cell.length_a   1.000
_cell.length_b   1.000
_cell.length_c   1.000
_cell.angle_alpha   90.00
_cell.angle_beta   90.00
_cell.angle_gamma   90.00
#
_symmetry.space_group_name_H-M   'P 1'
#
loop_
_entity.id
_entity.type
_entity.pdbx_description
1 polymer ?
#
loop_
_entity_poly.entity_id
_entity_poly.type
_entity_poly.pdbx_seq_one_letter_code
_entity_poly.pdbx_strand_id
1 'polypeptide(L)'
;MNLEFSPEEVAFREEVRAFIEENYPDELKGFGSREDLSKEQFLAWHKVLGKKGWSAPAWPEKYGGTGWTSTQRYIWSEENARVDAMMPLPFGVSMVGP
;
A
#
# COMPACT_ATOMS: atom_id res chain seq x y z
N MET A 1 21.46 -7.04 -17.11
CA MET A 1 20.48 -6.73 -16.05
C MET A 1 19.16 -7.32 -16.51
N ASN A 2 18.62 -8.30 -15.78
CA ASN A 2 17.27 -8.80 -16.05
C ASN A 2 16.30 -7.88 -15.30
N LEU A 3 15.33 -7.32 -16.00
CA LEU A 3 14.33 -6.39 -15.47
C LEU A 3 12.94 -7.04 -15.37
N GLU A 4 12.83 -8.30 -15.76
CA GLU A 4 11.57 -9.03 -15.71
C GLU A 4 11.31 -9.56 -14.30
N PHE A 5 10.05 -9.47 -13.87
CA PHE A 5 9.62 -10.10 -12.62
C PHE A 5 9.65 -11.61 -12.74
N SER A 6 10.09 -12.27 -11.67
CA SER A 6 9.96 -13.70 -11.49
C SER A 6 8.48 -14.12 -11.42
N PRO A 7 8.15 -15.41 -11.65
CA PRO A 7 6.78 -15.91 -11.49
C PRO A 7 6.18 -15.65 -10.11
N GLU A 8 7.01 -15.68 -9.06
CA GLU A 8 6.61 -15.39 -7.67
C GLU A 8 6.25 -13.91 -7.49
N GLU A 9 7.02 -13.00 -8.09
CA GLU A 9 6.74 -11.57 -8.08
C GLU A 9 5.49 -11.22 -8.90
N VAL A 10 5.26 -11.91 -10.03
CA VAL A 10 4.02 -11.77 -10.80
C VAL A 10 2.82 -12.25 -9.98
N ALA A 11 2.91 -13.39 -9.30
CA ALA A 11 1.84 -13.87 -8.44
C ALA A 11 1.55 -12.88 -7.29
N PHE A 12 2.59 -12.30 -6.69
CA PHE A 12 2.45 -11.27 -5.66
C PHE A 12 1.79 -9.99 -6.21
N ARG A 13 2.14 -9.57 -7.44
CA ARG A 13 1.49 -8.44 -8.10
C ARG A 13 -0.02 -8.66 -8.24
N GLU A 14 -0.43 -9.84 -8.69
CA GLU A 14 -1.84 -10.18 -8.83
C GLU A 14 -2.55 -10.23 -7.46
N GLU A 15 -1.88 -10.72 -6.41
CA GLU A 15 -2.42 -10.69 -5.04
C GLU A 15 -2.66 -9.25 -4.56
N VAL A 16 -1.68 -8.36 -4.75
CA VAL A 16 -1.80 -6.95 -4.38
C VAL A 16 -2.93 -6.29 -5.16
N ARG A 17 -3.00 -6.55 -6.47
CA ARG A 17 -4.04 -6.01 -7.34
C ARG A 17 -5.43 -6.42 -6.88
N ALA A 18 -5.66 -7.72 -6.68
CA ALA A 18 -6.93 -8.24 -6.21
C ALA A 18 -7.32 -7.65 -4.85
N PHE A 19 -6.35 -7.52 -3.93
CA PHE A 19 -6.61 -6.91 -2.63
C PHE A 19 -7.04 -5.44 -2.76
N ILE A 20 -6.37 -4.66 -3.59
CA ILE A 20 -6.73 -3.24 -3.82
C ILE A 20 -8.12 -3.15 -4.46
N GLU A 21 -8.43 -3.97 -5.46
CA GLU A 21 -9.72 -3.92 -6.14
C GLU A 21 -10.90 -4.29 -5.22
N GLU A 22 -10.69 -5.25 -4.32
CA GLU A 22 -11.71 -5.70 -3.37
C GLU A 22 -11.85 -4.76 -2.15
N ASN A 23 -10.77 -4.11 -1.71
CA ASN A 23 -10.74 -3.43 -0.41
C ASN A 23 -10.52 -1.91 -0.48
N TYR A 24 -10.15 -1.35 -1.64
CA TYR A 24 -9.97 0.10 -1.76
C TYR A 24 -11.32 0.82 -1.66
N PRO A 25 -11.50 1.74 -0.69
CA PRO A 25 -12.79 2.39 -0.49
C PRO A 25 -13.25 3.15 -1.73
N ASP A 26 -14.48 2.88 -2.17
CA ASP A 26 -15.07 3.53 -3.36
C ASP A 26 -15.15 5.06 -3.22
N GLU A 27 -15.36 5.56 -2.00
CA GLU A 27 -15.37 6.98 -1.67
C GLU A 27 -14.03 7.70 -1.90
N LEU A 28 -12.93 6.93 -2.01
CA LEU A 28 -11.60 7.44 -2.33
C LEU A 28 -11.23 7.24 -3.81
N LYS A 29 -12.14 6.75 -4.65
CA LYS A 29 -11.90 6.68 -6.10
C LYS A 29 -12.18 8.04 -6.72
N GLY A 30 -11.19 8.63 -7.39
CA GLY A 30 -11.36 9.92 -8.08
C GLY A 30 -11.55 11.12 -7.15
N PHE A 31 -11.00 11.08 -5.94
CA PHE A 31 -10.96 12.27 -5.07
C PHE A 31 -10.18 13.39 -5.79
N GLY A 32 -10.75 14.60 -5.80
CA GLY A 32 -10.16 15.74 -6.52
C GLY A 32 -8.93 16.31 -5.80
N SER A 33 -9.12 16.82 -4.58
CA SER A 33 -8.03 17.29 -3.72
C SER A 33 -8.03 16.52 -2.39
N ARG A 34 -6.84 16.38 -1.81
CA ARG A 34 -6.70 15.87 -0.42
C ARG A 34 -7.36 16.78 0.60
N GLU A 35 -7.54 18.05 0.27
CA GLU A 35 -8.15 19.08 1.14
C GLU A 35 -9.66 18.86 1.32
N ASP A 36 -10.30 18.17 0.38
CA ASP A 36 -11.73 17.87 0.41
C ASP A 36 -12.05 16.62 1.27
N LEU A 37 -11.03 15.89 1.71
CA LEU A 37 -11.20 14.65 2.45
C LEU A 37 -11.43 14.92 3.95
N SER A 38 -12.45 14.28 4.50
CA SER A 38 -12.60 14.15 5.95
C SER A 38 -11.43 13.35 6.54
N LYS A 39 -11.21 13.51 7.85
CA LYS A 39 -10.21 12.73 8.59
C LYS A 39 -10.46 11.23 8.46
N GLU A 40 -11.72 10.82 8.47
CA GLU A 40 -12.14 9.42 8.36
C GLU A 40 -11.76 8.83 7.01
N GLN A 41 -12.04 9.55 5.92
CA GLN A 41 -11.67 9.18 4.55
C GLN A 41 -10.15 9.09 4.40
N PHE A 42 -9.42 10.08 4.93
CA PHE A 42 -7.96 10.09 4.90
C PHE A 42 -7.33 8.86 5.58
N LEU A 43 -8.00 8.33 6.61
CA LEU A 43 -7.55 7.15 7.35
C LEU A 43 -8.15 5.83 6.84
N ALA A 44 -9.12 5.87 5.94
CA ALA A 44 -9.88 4.68 5.53
C ALA A 44 -8.95 3.64 4.89
N TRP A 45 -8.16 4.04 3.91
CA TRP A 45 -7.19 3.13 3.28
C TRP A 45 -6.11 2.64 4.24
N HIS A 46 -5.59 3.53 5.08
CA HIS A 46 -4.58 3.17 6.09
C HIS A 46 -5.11 2.12 7.08
N LYS A 47 -6.37 2.22 7.52
CA LYS A 47 -7.00 1.21 8.40
C LYS A 47 -7.16 -0.13 7.70
N VAL A 48 -7.54 -0.13 6.43
CA VAL A 48 -7.66 -1.36 5.62
C VAL A 48 -6.29 -2.04 5.49
N LEU A 49 -5.25 -1.29 5.13
CA LEU A 49 -3.87 -1.79 5.09
C LEU A 49 -3.41 -2.31 6.46
N GLY A 50 -3.70 -1.59 7.55
CA GLY A 50 -3.34 -2.00 8.91
C GLY A 50 -3.98 -3.32 9.32
N LYS A 51 -5.24 -3.58 8.94
CA LYS A 51 -5.91 -4.86 9.21
C LYS A 51 -5.25 -6.03 8.48
N LYS A 52 -4.73 -5.81 7.26
CA LYS A 52 -3.97 -6.83 6.51
C LYS A 52 -2.51 -6.96 6.99
N GLY A 53 -2.01 -5.99 7.75
CA GLY A 53 -0.59 -5.89 8.13
C GLY A 53 0.29 -5.23 7.06
N TRP A 54 -0.33 -4.53 6.10
CA TRP A 54 0.34 -3.89 4.96
C TRP A 54 0.57 -2.39 5.13
N SER A 55 0.27 -1.84 6.32
CA SER A 55 0.46 -0.42 6.61
C SER A 55 1.93 -0.03 6.74
N ALA A 56 2.84 -0.97 7.02
CA ALA A 56 4.26 -0.74 7.24
C ALA A 56 5.16 -1.65 6.37
N PRO A 57 5.14 -1.47 5.04
CA PRO A 57 5.85 -2.37 4.13
C PRO A 57 7.37 -2.30 4.25
N ALA A 58 7.92 -1.20 4.79
CA ALA A 58 9.36 -1.03 4.96
C ALA A 58 9.89 -1.56 6.30
N TRP A 59 9.02 -1.94 7.23
CA TRP A 59 9.44 -2.37 8.56
C TRP A 59 9.80 -3.87 8.58
N PRO A 60 10.75 -4.28 9.43
CA PRO A 60 10.96 -5.69 9.75
C PRO A 60 9.71 -6.34 10.38
N GLU A 61 9.52 -7.64 10.15
CA GLU A 61 8.40 -8.40 10.71
C GLU A 61 8.33 -8.33 12.24
N LYS A 62 9.49 -8.30 12.92
CA LYS A 62 9.57 -8.17 14.40
C LYS A 62 8.91 -6.90 14.96
N TYR A 63 8.65 -5.90 14.11
CA TYR A 63 7.97 -4.65 14.46
C TYR A 63 6.57 -4.55 13.81
N GLY A 64 6.06 -5.65 13.24
CA GLY A 64 4.75 -5.69 12.57
C GLY A 64 4.77 -5.22 11.12
N GLY A 65 5.94 -5.16 10.48
CA GLY A 65 6.05 -4.91 9.05
C GLY A 65 5.83 -6.16 8.19
N THR A 66 5.84 -6.00 6.87
CA THR A 66 5.47 -7.06 5.92
C THR A 66 6.59 -8.06 5.62
N GLY A 67 7.84 -7.75 5.98
CA GLY A 67 8.99 -8.60 5.65
C GLY A 67 9.34 -8.65 4.15
N TRP A 68 8.72 -7.79 3.34
CA TRP A 68 8.84 -7.84 1.89
C TRP A 68 10.23 -7.50 1.36
N THR A 69 10.57 -8.15 0.25
CA THR A 69 11.75 -7.79 -0.54
C THR A 69 11.61 -6.39 -1.13
N SER A 70 12.72 -5.82 -1.62
CA SER A 70 12.67 -4.53 -2.31
C SER A 70 11.78 -4.57 -3.56
N THR A 71 11.76 -5.68 -4.30
CA THR A 71 10.87 -5.83 -5.47
C THR A 71 9.41 -5.91 -5.06
N GLN A 72 9.07 -6.66 -4.02
CA GLN A 72 7.69 -6.73 -3.51
C GLN A 72 7.19 -5.36 -3.03
N ARG A 73 8.03 -4.60 -2.32
CA ARG A 73 7.68 -3.21 -1.93
C ARG A 73 7.45 -2.31 -3.14
N TYR A 74 8.26 -2.47 -4.19
CA TYR A 74 8.09 -1.75 -5.46
C TYR A 74 6.76 -2.12 -6.13
N ILE A 75 6.46 -3.41 -6.29
CA ILE A 75 5.20 -3.91 -6.86
C ILE A 75 3.99 -3.37 -6.08
N TRP A 76 4.06 -3.40 -4.74
CA TRP A 76 2.99 -2.85 -3.91
C TRP A 76 2.80 -1.34 -4.14
N SER A 77 3.89 -0.59 -4.24
CA SER A 77 3.83 0.85 -4.54
C SER A 77 3.26 1.12 -5.94
N GLU A 78 3.64 0.32 -6.94
CA GLU A 78 3.17 0.43 -8.33
C GLU A 78 1.66 0.17 -8.41
N GLU A 79 1.16 -0.88 -7.76
CA GLU A 79 -0.27 -1.21 -7.80
C GLU A 79 -1.14 -0.24 -6.99
N ASN A 80 -0.61 0.37 -5.92
CA ASN A 80 -1.29 1.49 -5.25
C ASN A 80 -1.33 2.73 -6.17
N ALA A 81 -0.23 3.05 -6.85
CA ALA A 81 -0.18 4.17 -7.79
C ALA A 81 -1.12 3.97 -8.98
N ARG A 82 -1.34 2.73 -9.45
CA ARG A 82 -2.25 2.40 -10.55
C ARG A 82 -3.68 2.89 -10.33
N VAL A 83 -4.13 2.94 -9.08
CA VAL A 83 -5.49 3.38 -8.72
C VAL A 83 -5.51 4.76 -8.07
N ASP A 84 -4.39 5.50 -8.15
CA ASP A 84 -4.17 6.76 -7.46
C ASP A 84 -4.49 6.66 -5.96
N ALA A 85 -4.10 5.54 -5.34
CA ALA A 85 -4.46 5.25 -3.96
C ALA A 85 -3.98 6.34 -3.00
N MET A 86 -4.85 6.72 -2.07
CA MET A 86 -4.50 7.66 -1.01
C MET A 86 -3.56 7.02 0.02
N MET A 87 -2.25 7.15 -0.20
CA MET A 87 -1.22 6.52 0.64
C MET A 87 -1.22 7.04 2.09
N PRO A 88 -0.89 6.17 3.08
CA PRO A 88 -0.73 6.59 4.47
C PRO A 88 0.27 7.72 4.64
N LEU A 89 0.06 8.57 5.67
CA LEU A 89 0.99 9.65 5.98
C LEU A 89 2.39 9.11 6.29
N PRO A 90 3.44 9.66 5.66
CA PRO A 90 4.79 9.14 5.82
C PRO A 90 5.37 9.42 7.21
N PHE A 91 4.84 10.43 7.93
CA PHE A 91 5.41 10.92 9.19
C PHE A 91 5.56 9.85 10.28
N GLY A 92 4.69 8.84 10.34
CA GLY A 92 4.84 7.75 11.32
C GLY A 92 5.68 6.59 10.77
N VAL A 93 5.17 5.99 9.70
CA VAL A 93 5.65 4.69 9.20
C VAL A 93 6.93 4.81 8.37
N SER A 94 7.08 5.89 7.60
CA SER A 94 8.20 6.01 6.65
C SER A 94 9.31 6.95 7.11
N MET A 95 9.02 7.88 8.02
CA MET A 95 9.97 8.94 8.44
C MET A 95 10.51 8.78 9.87
N VAL A 96 9.82 8.04 10.75
CA VAL A 96 10.17 7.99 12.19
C VAL A 96 10.39 6.56 12.70
N GLY A 97 9.49 5.61 12.45
CA GLY A 97 9.71 4.19 12.79
C GLY A 97 10.64 3.49 11.78
N PRO A 98 11.28 2.35 12.13
CA PRO A 98 10.70 1.12 12.71
C PRO A 98 10.84 0.90 14.22
#